data_AF-A0A8A1LLF2-F1
#
_entry.id   AF-A0A8A1LLF2-F1
#
_cell.length_a   1.000
_cell.length_b   1.000
_cell.length_c   1.000
_cell.angle_alpha   90.00
_cell.angle_beta   90.00
_cell.angle_gamma   90.00
#
_symmetry.space_group_name_H-M   'P 1'
#
loop_
_entity.id
_entity.type
_entity.pdbx_description
1 polymer ?
#
loop_
_entity_poly.entity_id
_entity_poly.type
_entity_poly.pdbx_seq_one_letter_code
_entity_poly.pdbx_strand_id
1 'polypeptide(L)'
;MGARPIKVPLFQLVLLPKWTKHANRRVSGVVQLWTLNQMGNETLLQTAIIYPPAASQVIQITRKQLFGSLVHPGRNPNDVFNLSIDALRAIAADAIHTDGFLPA
;
A
#
# COMPACT_ATOMS: atom_id res chain seq x y z
N MET A 1 -39.44 -2.24 0.39
CA MET A 1 -38.15 -2.79 -0.09
C MET A 1 -37.19 -1.61 -0.24
N GLY A 2 -36.47 -1.24 0.82
CA GLY A 2 -35.62 -0.04 0.81
C GLY A 2 -34.27 -0.36 0.17
N ALA A 3 -33.91 0.36 -0.89
CA ALA A 3 -32.57 0.30 -1.44
C ALA A 3 -31.59 0.70 -0.34
N ARG A 4 -30.65 -0.19 -0.01
CA ARG A 4 -29.55 0.15 0.91
C ARG A 4 -28.77 1.30 0.26
N PRO A 5 -28.51 2.40 0.98
CA PRO A 5 -27.69 3.47 0.43
C PRO A 5 -26.35 2.88 0.02
N ILE A 6 -25.96 3.12 -1.23
CA ILE A 6 -24.62 2.77 -1.71
C ILE A 6 -23.67 3.62 -0.87
N LYS A 7 -23.04 2.99 0.12
CA LYS A 7 -21.94 3.60 0.86
C LYS A 7 -20.81 3.75 -0.16
N VAL A 8 -20.72 4.92 -0.79
CA VAL A 8 -19.55 5.28 -1.60
C VAL A 8 -18.40 5.34 -0.62
N PRO A 9 -17.45 4.41 -0.65
CA PRO A 9 -16.39 4.42 0.34
C PRO A 9 -15.51 5.66 0.11
N LEU A 10 -15.24 6.40 1.18
CA LEU A 10 -14.39 7.60 1.17
C LEU A 10 -12.94 7.29 0.71
N PHE A 11 -12.53 6.03 0.78
CA PHE A 11 -11.25 5.52 0.28
C PHE A 11 -11.47 4.20 -0.47
N GLN A 12 -10.84 4.05 -1.64
CA GLN A 12 -10.86 2.80 -2.42
C GLN A 12 -9.59 1.96 -2.24
N LEU A 13 -8.51 2.57 -1.76
CA LEU A 13 -7.22 1.92 -1.54
C LEU A 13 -6.58 2.39 -0.24
N VAL A 14 -5.90 1.47 0.44
CA VAL A 14 -5.08 1.76 1.62
C VAL A 14 -3.72 1.09 1.45
N LEU A 15 -2.65 1.87 1.55
CA LEU A 15 -1.30 1.37 1.76
C LEU A 15 -1.04 1.31 3.26
N LEU A 16 -0.78 0.11 3.78
CA LEU A 16 -0.58 -0.14 5.19
C LEU A 16 0.83 -0.70 5.44
N PRO A 17 1.79 0.15 5.83
CA PRO A 17 3.07 -0.29 6.38
C PRO A 17 2.84 -0.96 7.74
N LYS A 18 3.46 -2.13 7.94
CA LYS A 18 3.44 -2.88 9.19
C LYS A 18 4.89 -3.15 9.60
N TRP A 19 5.24 -2.68 10.79
CA TRP A 19 6.59 -2.75 11.33
C TRP A 19 6.64 -3.69 12.52
N THR A 20 7.74 -4.45 12.63
CA THR A 20 8.00 -5.32 13.77
C THR A 20 9.36 -4.97 14.35
N LYS A 21 9.38 -4.59 15.62
CA LYS A 21 10.60 -4.34 16.38
C LYS A 21 11.15 -5.65 16.94
N HIS A 22 12.46 -5.85 16.81
CA HIS A 22 13.20 -7.01 17.29
C HIS A 22 14.08 -6.66 18.50
N ALA A 23 14.46 -7.67 19.28
CA ALA A 23 15.26 -7.49 20.50
C ALA A 23 16.65 -6.89 20.26
N ASN A 24 17.26 -7.15 19.10
CA ASN A 24 18.60 -6.66 18.71
C ASN A 24 18.59 -5.25 18.09
N ARG A 25 17.59 -4.43 18.42
CA ARG A 25 17.36 -3.10 17.85
C ARG A 25 17.21 -3.11 16.32
N ARG A 26 16.76 -4.23 15.74
CA ARG A 26 16.37 -4.28 14.33
C ARG A 26 14.88 -4.08 14.13
N VAL A 27 14.48 -3.58 12.97
CA VAL A 27 13.08 -3.42 12.57
C VAL A 27 12.86 -4.09 11.21
N SER A 28 11.97 -5.07 11.16
CA SER A 28 11.49 -5.63 9.90
C SER A 28 10.18 -4.93 9.50
N GLY A 29 9.84 -4.99 8.21
CA GLY A 29 8.65 -4.31 7.73
C GLY A 29 8.10 -4.92 6.46
N VAL A 30 6.78 -4.90 6.35
CA VAL A 30 6.04 -5.19 5.12
C VAL A 30 5.09 -4.04 4.82
N VAL A 31 4.76 -3.83 3.55
CA VAL A 31 3.67 -2.95 3.14
C VAL A 31 2.60 -3.76 2.44
N GLN A 32 1.35 -3.50 2.79
CA GLN A 32 0.19 -4.16 2.22
C GLN A 32 -0.69 -3.15 1.49
N LEU A 33 -1.18 -3.53 0.30
CA LEU A 33 -2.19 -2.77 -0.43
C LEU A 33 -3.55 -3.42 -0.20
N TRP A 34 -4.49 -2.67 0.37
CA TRP A 34 -5.85 -3.12 0.66
C TRP A 34 -6.87 -2.33 -0.15
N THR A 35 -8.01 -2.95 -0.44
CA THR A 35 -9.18 -2.33 -1.08
C THR A 35 -10.46 -2.81 -0.42
N LEU A 36 -11.60 -2.20 -0.77
CA LEU A 36 -12.93 -2.71 -0.44
C LEU A 36 -13.54 -3.36 -1.68
N ASN A 37 -14.06 -4.57 -1.53
CA ASN A 37 -14.80 -5.24 -2.60
C ASN A 37 -16.21 -4.64 -2.75
N GLN A 38 -16.99 -5.14 -3.72
CA GLN A 38 -18.35 -4.64 -4.00
C GLN A 38 -19.33 -4.79 -2.82
N MET A 39 -19.04 -5.70 -1.88
CA MET A 39 -19.83 -5.88 -0.65
C MET A 39 -19.37 -4.98 0.49
N GLY A 40 -18.32 -4.17 0.28
CA GLY A 40 -17.72 -3.31 1.30
C GLY A 40 -16.78 -4.05 2.26
N ASN A 41 -16.36 -5.27 1.94
CA ASN A 41 -15.40 -6.03 2.75
C ASN A 41 -13.97 -5.75 2.30
N GLU A 42 -13.05 -5.72 3.24
CA GLU A 42 -11.63 -5.54 2.99
C GLU A 42 -11.04 -6.72 2.21
N THR A 43 -10.18 -6.41 1.24
CA THR A 43 -9.47 -7.40 0.42
C THR A 43 -8.02 -6.97 0.27
N LEU A 44 -7.09 -7.86 0.64
CA LEU A 44 -5.66 -7.68 0.42
C LEU A 44 -5.35 -7.92 -1.06
N LEU A 45 -4.74 -6.94 -1.72
CA LEU A 45 -4.36 -7.02 -3.13
C LEU A 45 -2.91 -7.45 -3.30
N GLN A 46 -2.00 -6.82 -2.56
CA GLN A 46 -0.55 -7.02 -2.72
C GLN A 46 0.15 -6.90 -1.37
N THR A 47 1.28 -7.59 -1.24
CA THR A 47 2.21 -7.44 -0.12
C THR A 47 3.62 -7.32 -0.68
N ALA A 48 4.40 -6.39 -0.15
CA ALA A 48 5.82 -6.27 -0.45
C ALA A 48 6.62 -6.19 0.87
N ILE A 49 7.85 -6.68 0.82
CA ILE A 49 8.75 -6.69 1.97
C ILE A 49 9.59 -5.43 1.91
N ILE A 50 9.52 -4.63 2.97
CA ILE A 50 10.39 -3.47 3.14
C ILE A 50 11.74 -3.96 3.68
N TYR A 51 11.72 -4.61 4.85
CA TYR A 51 12.91 -5.18 5.50
C TYR A 51 12.68 -6.60 6.04
N PRO A 52 13.65 -7.52 5.91
CA PRO A 52 14.92 -7.34 5.18
C PRO A 52 14.66 -7.16 3.68
N PRO A 53 15.55 -6.45 2.95
CA PRO A 53 15.31 -6.19 1.54
C PRO A 53 15.34 -7.52 0.77
N ALA A 54 14.23 -7.83 0.12
CA ALA A 54 14.16 -8.88 -0.89
C ALA A 54 14.59 -8.30 -2.26
N ALA A 55 14.48 -9.11 -3.31
CA ALA A 55 14.59 -8.63 -4.70
C ALA A 55 13.73 -7.36 -4.92
N SER A 56 14.06 -6.56 -5.94
CA SER A 56 13.31 -5.33 -6.23
C SER A 56 11.81 -5.64 -6.40
N GLN A 57 11.01 -5.05 -5.51
CA GLN A 57 9.57 -5.18 -5.47
C GLN A 57 8.92 -3.84 -5.78
N VAL A 58 7.74 -3.88 -6.38
CA VAL A 58 6.90 -2.72 -6.60
C VAL A 58 5.48 -3.03 -6.15
N ILE A 59 4.78 -2.02 -5.64
CA ILE A 59 3.32 -2.09 -5.50
C ILE A 59 2.73 -1.46 -6.75
N GLN A 60 1.98 -2.26 -7.50
CA GLN A 60 1.34 -1.83 -8.74
C GLN A 60 -0.06 -1.32 -8.45
N ILE A 61 -0.37 -0.10 -8.85
CA ILE A 61 -1.70 0.47 -8.66
C ILE A 61 -2.20 0.96 -10.00
N THR A 62 -3.39 0.52 -10.43
CA THR A 62 -3.98 1.03 -11.67
C THR A 62 -4.61 2.40 -11.45
N ARG A 63 -4.70 3.20 -12.52
CA ARG A 63 -5.41 4.47 -12.52
C ARG A 63 -6.84 4.33 -12.03
N LYS A 64 -7.55 3.27 -12.42
CA LYS A 64 -8.90 3.00 -11.94
C LYS A 64 -8.94 2.75 -10.43
N GLN A 65 -7.95 2.07 -9.87
CA GLN A 65 -7.92 1.83 -8.43
C GLN A 65 -7.64 3.13 -7.63
N LEU A 66 -6.84 4.05 -8.16
CA LEU A 66 -6.58 5.35 -7.52
C LEU A 66 -7.75 6.32 -7.61
N PHE A 67 -8.36 6.44 -8.80
CA PHE A 67 -9.33 7.49 -9.09
C PHE A 67 -10.78 6.98 -9.16
N GLY A 68 -11.01 5.68 -9.15
CA GLY A 68 -12.35 5.11 -9.19
C GLY A 68 -13.16 5.53 -10.42
N SER A 69 -14.33 6.12 -10.19
CA SER A 69 -15.18 6.71 -11.24
C SER A 69 -14.69 8.09 -11.70
N LEU A 70 -13.71 8.69 -11.03
CA LEU A 70 -13.12 9.99 -11.37
C LEU A 70 -11.96 9.88 -12.37
N VAL A 71 -11.78 8.71 -13.00
CA VAL A 71 -10.85 8.58 -14.14
C VAL A 71 -11.31 9.52 -15.24
N HIS A 72 -10.46 10.48 -15.61
CA HIS A 72 -10.79 11.50 -16.58
C HIS A 72 -11.10 10.87 -17.96
N PRO A 73 -12.10 11.38 -18.70
CA PRO A 73 -12.38 10.94 -20.07
C PRO A 73 -11.11 10.96 -20.95
N GLY A 74 -10.93 9.93 -21.77
CA GLY A 74 -9.75 9.79 -22.64
C GLY A 74 -8.50 9.23 -21.95
N ARG A 75 -8.53 8.92 -20.65
CA ARG A 75 -7.44 8.23 -19.95
C ARG A 75 -7.72 6.73 -19.85
N ASN A 76 -6.69 5.91 -20.06
CA ASN A 76 -6.81 4.48 -19.89
C ASN A 76 -6.91 4.12 -18.38
N PRO A 77 -8.02 3.50 -17.94
CA PRO A 77 -8.19 3.08 -16.55
C PRO A 77 -7.16 2.03 -16.10
N ASN A 78 -6.55 1.31 -17.04
CA ASN A 78 -5.59 0.23 -16.78
C ASN A 78 -4.13 0.71 -16.74
N ASP A 79 -3.86 2.01 -16.89
CA ASP A 79 -2.51 2.55 -16.67
C ASP A 79 -2.00 2.15 -15.29
N VAL A 80 -0.80 1.56 -15.22
CA VAL A 80 -0.20 1.10 -13.96
C VAL A 80 0.81 2.12 -13.44
N PHE A 81 0.65 2.51 -12.18
CA PHE A 81 1.65 3.23 -11.40
C PHE A 81 2.43 2.23 -10.55
N ASN A 82 3.75 2.17 -10.74
CA ASN A 82 4.63 1.33 -9.95
C ASN A 82 5.21 2.14 -8.79
N LEU A 83 4.77 1.86 -7.57
CA LEU A 83 5.36 2.44 -6.36
C LEU A 83 6.61 1.65 -5.98
N SER A 84 7.75 2.34 -5.96
CA SER A 84 9.06 1.74 -5.67
C SER A 84 9.18 1.38 -4.19
N ILE A 85 9.42 0.10 -3.90
CA ILE A 85 9.72 -0.34 -2.54
C ILE A 85 11.14 0.06 -2.14
N ASP A 86 12.06 0.18 -3.11
CA ASP A 86 13.42 0.65 -2.83
C ASP A 86 13.43 2.12 -2.37
N ALA A 87 12.58 2.97 -2.95
CA ALA A 87 12.39 4.34 -2.47
C ALA A 87 11.77 4.38 -1.06
N LEU A 88 10.78 3.51 -0.80
CA LEU A 88 10.18 3.40 0.54
C LEU A 88 11.20 2.91 1.58
N ARG A 89 12.07 1.95 1.22
CA ARG A 89 13.17 1.48 2.06
C ARG A 89 14.09 2.64 2.43
N ALA A 90 14.54 3.44 1.46
CA ALA A 90 15.43 4.57 1.72
C ALA A 90 14.81 5.56 2.73
N ILE A 91 13.56 5.97 2.51
CA ILE A 91 12.84 6.89 3.43
C ILE A 91 12.67 6.26 4.82
N ALA A 92 12.32 4.97 4.87
CA ALA A 92 12.12 4.27 6.14
C ALA A 92 13.43 4.07 6.91
N ALA A 93 14.55 3.86 6.24
CA ALA A 93 15.86 3.74 6.88
C ALA A 93 16.19 4.98 7.72
N ASP A 94 15.94 6.17 7.16
CA ASP A 94 16.21 7.44 7.86
C ASP A 94 15.35 7.59 9.11
N ALA A 95 14.06 7.25 9.02
CA ALA A 95 13.15 7.25 10.17
C ALA A 95 13.56 6.23 11.24
N ILE A 96 13.86 4.98 10.83
CA ILE A 96 14.30 3.89 11.71
C ILE A 96 15.61 4.27 12.43
N HIS A 97 16.56 4.87 11.73
CA HIS A 97 17.82 5.35 12.31
C HIS A 97 17.59 6.49 13.30
N THR A 98 16.70 7.44 12.98
CA THR A 98 16.34 8.55 13.88
C THR A 98 15.76 8.03 15.20
N ASP A 99 14.99 6.94 15.15
CA ASP A 99 14.43 6.26 16.33
C ASP A 99 15.45 5.37 17.07
N GLY A 100 16.71 5.30 16.60
CA GLY A 100 17.78 4.53 17.23
C GLY A 100 17.73 3.02 16.94
N PHE A 101 17.08 2.61 15.85
CA PHE A 101 17.03 1.24 15.36
C PHE A 101 17.85 1.08 14.09
N LEU A 102 18.00 -0.17 13.63
CA LEU A 102 18.56 -0.51 12.32
C LEU A 102 17.53 -1.29 11.52
N PRO A 103 17.47 -1.16 10.19
CA PRO A 103 16.70 -2.07 9.36
C PRO A 103 17.13 -3.54 9.57
N ALA A 104 16.15 -4.46 9.55
CA ALA A 104 16.39 -5.88 9.68
C ALA A 104 17.20 -6.45 8.52
#